data_AF-A0A0V0HM67-F1
#
_entry.id   AF-A0A0V0HM67-F1
#
_cell.length_a   1.000
_cell.length_b   1.000
_cell.length_c   1.000
_cell.angle_alpha   90.00
_cell.angle_beta   90.00
_cell.angle_gamma   90.00
#
_symmetry.space_group_name_H-M   'P 1'
#
loop_
_entity.id
_entity.type
_entity.pdbx_description
1 polymer ?
#
loop_
_entity_poly.entity_id
_entity_poly.type
_entity_poly.pdbx_seq_one_letter_code
_entity_poly.pdbx_strand_id
1 'polypeptide(L)'
;MAKNSRRWFFPIVLFLQRSSCSWMMYIDIDEFVYSPSWSNLTQPSKSLLPSMLPNLEEDDNVAQISIPCYEFGPSNQKEHPTKGVIQGYNCRRRTENRHKSIVLLSAVDNSLLNVIHHFKLKTGYNVKKLNVFEMVVNHYKFQAWPEFKAKFRRRVSTYVVDWTKPSNLGSNDRTPGLGYSPVEPIGWKSKFCEVYDNGLKDLTHTWSIVEFVAPSEYQMPWLN
;
A
#
# COMPACT_ATOMS: atom_id res chain seq x y z
N MET A 1 -27.18 19.90 23.87
CA MET A 1 -26.16 18.85 24.06
C MET A 1 -25.64 18.42 22.71
N ALA A 2 -24.33 18.49 22.53
CA ALA A 2 -23.67 18.58 21.22
C ALA A 2 -23.75 17.29 20.38
N LYS A 3 -23.90 17.53 19.08
CA LYS A 3 -24.02 16.60 17.96
C LYS A 3 -22.79 15.70 17.86
N ASN A 4 -23.02 14.39 17.80
CA ASN A 4 -22.03 13.39 17.42
C ASN A 4 -21.84 13.44 15.89
N SER A 5 -21.14 14.46 15.38
CA SER A 5 -20.73 14.51 13.98
C SER A 5 -19.50 13.62 13.78
N ARG A 6 -19.74 12.33 13.52
CA ARG A 6 -18.71 11.49 12.88
C ARG A 6 -18.59 11.93 11.42
N ARG A 7 -17.88 13.04 11.19
CA ARG A 7 -17.37 13.41 9.87
C ARG A 7 -16.38 12.34 9.44
N TRP A 8 -16.78 11.50 8.51
CA TRP A 8 -15.85 10.76 7.66
C TRP A 8 -15.06 11.79 6.84
N PHE A 9 -13.80 12.02 7.22
CA PHE A 9 -13.01 13.17 6.77
C PHE A 9 -12.28 12.99 5.42
N PHE A 10 -12.51 11.90 4.69
CA PHE A 10 -11.67 11.56 3.54
C PHE A 10 -12.16 12.03 2.15
N PRO A 11 -13.46 12.05 1.81
CA PRO A 11 -13.84 12.36 0.42
C PRO A 11 -13.78 13.84 0.06
N ILE A 12 -13.88 14.72 1.07
CA ILE A 12 -13.79 16.17 0.90
C ILE A 12 -12.38 16.57 0.42
N VAL A 13 -11.34 15.80 0.75
CA VAL A 13 -9.95 16.09 0.38
C VAL A 13 -9.76 16.10 -1.14
N LEU A 14 -10.45 15.23 -1.88
CA LEU A 14 -10.32 15.15 -3.34
C LEU A 14 -10.78 16.42 -4.03
N PHE A 15 -11.90 16.98 -3.58
CA PHE A 15 -12.47 18.18 -4.18
C PHE A 15 -11.76 19.44 -3.69
N LEU A 16 -11.30 19.47 -2.43
CA LEU A 16 -10.55 20.59 -1.90
C LEU A 16 -9.14 20.70 -2.49
N GLN A 17 -8.52 19.59 -2.89
CA GLN A 17 -7.14 19.57 -3.37
C GLN A 17 -7.00 19.73 -4.89
N ARG A 18 -8.11 19.84 -5.65
CA ARG A 18 -8.08 20.06 -7.11
C ARG A 18 -7.30 21.30 -7.53
N SER A 19 -7.20 22.32 -6.68
CA SER A 19 -6.43 23.53 -6.95
C SER A 19 -4.93 23.37 -6.72
N SER A 20 -4.48 22.29 -6.06
CA SER A 20 -3.10 22.12 -5.61
C SER A 20 -2.42 20.87 -6.19
N CYS A 21 -3.19 19.87 -6.64
CA CYS A 21 -2.64 18.67 -7.28
C CYS A 21 -3.55 18.20 -8.44
N SER A 22 -2.95 17.83 -9.58
CA SER A 22 -3.70 17.24 -10.71
C SER A 22 -3.91 15.73 -10.52
N TRP A 23 -2.85 15.05 -10.08
CA TRP A 23 -2.82 13.60 -9.86
C TRP A 23 -2.75 13.29 -8.37
N MET A 24 -3.38 12.19 -7.96
CA MET A 24 -3.34 11.71 -6.58
C MET A 24 -3.16 10.20 -6.52
N MET A 25 -2.24 9.74 -5.68
CA MET A 25 -2.01 8.33 -5.40
C MET A 25 -2.81 7.87 -4.16
N TYR A 26 -3.44 6.71 -4.25
CA TYR A 26 -4.25 6.10 -3.20
C TYR A 26 -3.60 4.79 -2.75
N ILE A 27 -2.81 4.90 -1.69
CA ILE A 27 -2.12 3.80 -1.02
C ILE A 27 -2.31 3.92 0.50
N ASP A 28 -2.18 2.80 1.20
CA ASP A 28 -2.23 2.74 2.65
C ASP A 28 -0.85 3.12 3.24
N ILE A 29 -0.79 3.51 4.51
CA ILE A 29 0.45 3.96 5.17
C ILE A 29 1.52 2.85 5.24
N ASP A 30 1.10 1.57 5.26
CA ASP A 30 1.99 0.40 5.25
C ASP A 30 2.23 -0.19 3.85
N GLU A 31 2.04 0.65 2.82
CA GLU A 31 2.26 0.31 1.42
C GLU A 31 3.32 1.20 0.79
N PHE A 32 4.25 0.56 0.07
CA PHE A 32 5.43 1.23 -0.47
C PHE A 32 5.55 0.95 -1.94
N VAL A 33 5.75 2.01 -2.73
CA VAL A 33 5.93 1.90 -4.17
C VAL A 33 7.37 1.47 -4.47
N TYR A 34 7.52 0.58 -5.44
CA TYR A 34 8.81 0.13 -5.94
C TYR A 34 8.75 -0.08 -7.45
N SER A 35 9.79 0.36 -8.16
CA SER A 35 10.03 -0.05 -9.55
C SER A 35 11.38 -0.79 -9.62
N PRO A 36 11.45 -1.95 -10.31
CA PRO A 36 12.71 -2.58 -10.64
C PRO A 36 13.67 -1.65 -11.39
N SER A 37 13.19 -0.70 -12.19
CA SER A 37 14.06 0.26 -12.91
C SER A 37 14.83 1.19 -11.98
N TRP A 38 14.41 1.34 -10.72
CA TRP A 38 15.10 2.18 -9.75
C TRP A 38 16.34 1.50 -9.15
N SER A 39 16.51 0.17 -9.31
CA SER A 39 17.64 -0.56 -8.73
C SER A 39 19.01 -0.07 -9.22
N ASN A 40 19.05 0.53 -10.41
CA ASN A 40 20.28 1.05 -11.01
C ASN A 40 20.57 2.51 -10.60
N LEU A 41 19.70 3.12 -9.81
CA LEU A 41 19.84 4.50 -9.38
C LEU A 41 20.62 4.56 -8.07
N THR A 42 21.69 5.34 -8.06
CA THR A 42 22.52 5.55 -6.88
C THR A 42 21.88 6.46 -5.84
N GLN A 43 20.94 7.33 -6.26
CA GLN A 43 20.28 8.30 -5.39
C GLN A 43 18.80 8.45 -5.73
N PRO A 44 17.94 8.81 -4.76
CA PRO A 44 16.54 9.11 -5.01
C PRO A 44 16.37 10.39 -5.83
N SER A 45 15.24 10.52 -6.52
CA SER A 45 14.86 11.74 -7.24
C SER A 45 13.38 12.06 -7.05
N LYS A 46 13.05 13.35 -7.00
CA LYS A 46 11.66 13.84 -6.97
C LYS A 46 10.90 13.52 -8.27
N SER A 47 11.60 13.22 -9.36
CA SER A 47 11.00 12.89 -10.65
C SER A 47 10.60 11.43 -10.83
N LEU A 48 10.97 10.52 -9.91
CA LEU A 48 10.76 9.07 -10.10
C LEU A 48 9.30 8.66 -10.28
N LEU A 49 8.40 9.21 -9.45
CA LEU A 49 6.96 8.96 -9.57
C LEU A 49 6.32 9.80 -10.68
N PRO A 50 6.59 11.12 -10.80
CA PRO A 50 6.06 11.93 -11.88
C PRO A 50 6.38 11.41 -13.29
N SER A 51 7.58 10.85 -13.50
CA SER A 51 7.99 10.31 -14.81
C SER A 51 7.21 9.06 -15.22
N MET A 52 6.48 8.43 -14.30
CA MET A 52 5.62 7.28 -14.56
C MET A 52 4.18 7.68 -14.89
N LEU A 53 3.84 8.96 -14.73
CA LEU A 53 2.52 9.49 -15.07
C LEU A 53 2.39 9.66 -16.59
N PRO A 54 1.18 9.50 -17.16
CA PRO A 54 0.97 9.71 -18.58
C PRO A 54 1.24 11.17 -18.93
N ASN A 55 1.83 11.40 -20.10
CA ASN A 55 1.94 12.74 -20.64
C ASN A 55 0.54 13.19 -21.08
N LEU A 56 0.00 14.24 -20.45
CA LEU A 56 -1.36 14.70 -20.71
C LEU A 56 -1.56 15.31 -22.12
N GLU A 57 -0.48 15.53 -22.88
CA GLU A 57 -0.54 16.00 -24.27
C GLU A 57 -0.44 14.85 -25.31
N GLU A 58 0.00 13.66 -24.90
CA GLU A 58 0.19 12.50 -25.77
C GLU A 58 -0.78 11.35 -25.43
N ASP A 59 -1.16 11.24 -24.15
CA ASP A 59 -2.02 10.20 -23.57
C ASP A 59 -3.31 10.83 -22.98
N ASP A 60 -3.97 11.72 -23.72
CA ASP A 60 -5.10 12.58 -23.26
C ASP A 60 -6.24 11.84 -22.56
N ASN A 61 -6.38 10.55 -22.84
CA ASN A 61 -7.47 9.74 -22.30
C ASN A 61 -7.04 8.90 -21.09
N VAL A 62 -5.77 8.79 -20.72
CA VAL A 62 -5.37 8.00 -19.53
C VAL A 62 -5.55 8.84 -18.27
N ALA A 63 -6.48 8.43 -17.41
CA ALA A 63 -6.79 9.14 -16.16
C ALA A 63 -6.56 8.30 -14.90
N GLN A 64 -6.21 7.03 -15.04
CA GLN A 64 -5.89 6.17 -13.92
C GLN A 64 -4.74 5.25 -14.27
N ILE A 65 -3.74 5.20 -13.40
CA ILE A 65 -2.70 4.18 -13.40
C ILE A 65 -3.07 3.16 -12.33
N SER A 66 -3.28 1.91 -12.75
CA SER A 66 -3.53 0.77 -11.86
C SER A 66 -2.22 0.02 -11.63
N ILE A 67 -1.74 0.03 -10.39
CA ILE A 67 -0.46 -0.55 -9.97
C ILE A 67 -0.70 -1.90 -9.28
N PRO A 68 -0.09 -3.01 -9.72
CA PRO A 68 -0.22 -4.30 -9.04
C PRO A 68 0.37 -4.25 -7.62
N CYS A 69 -0.21 -5.02 -6.70
CA CYS A 69 0.19 -5.02 -5.30
C CYS A 69 0.53 -6.42 -4.78
N TYR A 70 1.71 -6.55 -4.18
CA TYR A 70 2.18 -7.76 -3.51
C TYR A 70 1.93 -7.69 -2.00
N GLU A 71 1.52 -8.82 -1.43
CA GLU A 71 1.34 -8.97 0.01
C GLU A 71 2.57 -9.65 0.65
N PHE A 72 3.22 -8.93 1.56
CA PHE A 72 4.37 -9.42 2.31
C PHE A 72 3.95 -10.14 3.59
N GLY A 73 4.75 -11.16 3.92
CA GLY A 73 4.62 -12.08 5.04
C GLY A 73 5.60 -11.79 6.19
N PRO A 74 5.47 -12.52 7.32
CA PRO A 74 6.24 -12.24 8.52
C PRO A 74 7.73 -12.56 8.37
N SER A 75 8.14 -13.27 7.32
CA SER A 75 9.56 -13.48 6.99
C SER A 75 10.37 -14.13 8.12
N ASN A 76 9.76 -15.12 8.79
CA ASN A 76 10.26 -15.81 9.98
C ASN A 76 10.46 -14.93 11.23
N GLN A 77 10.02 -13.68 11.20
CA GLN A 77 10.07 -12.78 12.34
C GLN A 77 8.99 -13.13 13.37
N LYS A 78 9.36 -13.11 14.65
CA LYS A 78 8.43 -13.27 15.78
C LYS A 78 7.89 -11.94 16.29
N GLU A 79 8.63 -10.86 16.07
CA GLU A 79 8.36 -9.51 16.53
C GLU A 79 8.55 -8.50 15.40
N HIS A 80 8.15 -7.25 15.62
CA HIS A 80 8.39 -6.19 14.64
C HIS A 80 9.91 -6.00 14.44
N PRO A 81 10.42 -6.00 13.19
CA PRO A 81 11.83 -5.78 12.94
C PRO A 81 12.27 -4.40 13.44
N THR A 82 13.34 -4.34 14.22
CA THR A 82 13.89 -3.08 14.74
C THR A 82 14.31 -2.11 13.63
N LYS A 83 14.73 -2.65 12.48
CA LYS A 83 15.08 -1.89 11.27
C LYS A 83 13.88 -1.51 10.39
N GLY A 84 12.65 -1.74 10.87
CA GLY A 84 11.42 -1.45 10.14
C GLY A 84 11.00 -2.51 9.13
N VAL A 85 9.77 -2.32 8.60
CA VAL A 85 9.07 -3.32 7.78
C VAL A 85 9.81 -3.68 6.49
N ILE A 86 10.39 -2.69 5.80
CA ILE A 86 11.10 -2.89 4.53
C ILE A 86 12.35 -3.75 4.72
N GLN A 87 13.06 -3.56 5.84
CA GLN A 87 14.33 -4.24 6.07
C GLN A 87 14.17 -5.66 6.61
N GLY A 88 13.11 -5.90 7.38
CA GLY A 88 12.91 -7.16 8.09
C GLY A 88 11.88 -8.11 7.49
N TYR A 89 10.98 -7.63 6.63
CA TYR A 89 10.01 -8.46 5.94
C TYR A 89 10.34 -8.56 4.46
N ASN A 90 10.91 -9.68 4.02
CA ASN A 90 11.34 -9.92 2.63
C ASN A 90 10.74 -11.19 2.01
N CYS A 91 9.79 -11.83 2.69
CA CYS A 91 8.97 -12.89 2.14
C CYS A 91 7.66 -12.31 1.64
N ARG A 92 7.20 -12.73 0.47
CA ARG A 92 5.87 -12.38 -0.03
C ARG A 92 5.19 -13.56 -0.73
N ARG A 93 3.91 -13.38 -1.00
CA ARG A 93 3.14 -14.24 -1.90
C ARG A 93 3.62 -14.06 -3.35
N ARG A 94 3.50 -15.11 -4.16
CA ARG A 94 3.87 -15.11 -5.57
C ARG A 94 2.88 -14.29 -6.40
N THR A 95 1.59 -14.49 -6.13
CA THR A 95 0.49 -13.82 -6.84
C THR A 95 0.21 -12.45 -6.24
N GLU A 96 0.04 -11.46 -7.11
CA GLU A 96 -0.62 -10.20 -6.80
C GLU A 96 -2.05 -10.46 -6.28
N ASN A 97 -2.52 -9.64 -5.33
CA ASN A 97 -3.86 -9.79 -4.78
C ASN A 97 -4.80 -8.67 -5.27
N ARG A 98 -4.34 -7.42 -5.16
CA ARG A 98 -5.12 -6.21 -5.48
C ARG A 98 -4.29 -5.25 -6.33
N HIS A 99 -4.91 -4.14 -6.72
CA HIS A 99 -4.22 -3.00 -7.29
C HIS A 99 -4.37 -1.76 -6.41
N LYS A 100 -3.47 -0.81 -6.62
CA LYS A 100 -3.55 0.56 -6.11
C LYS A 100 -3.65 1.52 -7.27
N SER A 101 -4.01 2.76 -7.02
CA SER A 101 -4.30 3.69 -8.11
C SER A 101 -3.67 5.06 -7.92
N ILE A 102 -3.14 5.58 -9.01
CA ILE A 102 -2.91 7.01 -9.18
C ILE A 102 -3.98 7.51 -10.14
N VAL A 103 -4.71 8.55 -9.77
CA VAL A 103 -5.84 9.05 -10.57
C VAL A 103 -5.70 10.55 -10.86
N LEU A 104 -6.14 10.95 -12.05
CA LEU A 104 -6.32 12.33 -12.44
C LEU A 104 -7.62 12.86 -11.81
N LEU A 105 -7.52 13.82 -10.90
CA LEU A 105 -8.66 14.26 -10.07
C LEU A 105 -9.80 14.89 -10.86
N SER A 106 -9.51 15.50 -12.01
CA SER A 106 -10.51 16.10 -12.91
C SER A 106 -11.35 15.05 -13.65
N ALA A 107 -10.83 13.83 -13.78
CA ALA A 107 -11.45 12.74 -14.53
C ALA A 107 -12.23 11.76 -13.65
N VAL A 108 -12.18 11.88 -12.31
CA VAL A 108 -12.97 11.06 -11.39
C VAL A 108 -14.46 11.43 -11.46
N ASP A 109 -15.32 10.42 -11.55
CA ASP A 109 -16.78 10.57 -11.56
C ASP A 109 -17.30 11.02 -10.17
N ASN A 110 -18.25 11.95 -10.15
CA ASN A 110 -18.78 12.53 -8.91
C ASN A 110 -19.57 11.52 -8.05
N SER A 111 -19.98 10.37 -8.60
CA SER A 111 -20.68 9.31 -7.88
C SER A 111 -19.86 8.66 -6.75
N LEU A 112 -18.56 8.97 -6.66
CA LEU A 112 -17.62 8.35 -5.73
C LEU A 112 -17.20 9.24 -4.58
N LEU A 113 -17.96 10.31 -4.34
CA LEU A 113 -17.80 11.21 -3.20
C LEU A 113 -17.79 10.52 -1.83
N ASN A 114 -17.94 9.20 -1.72
CA ASN A 114 -17.86 8.46 -0.45
C ASN A 114 -17.02 7.17 -0.54
N VAL A 115 -16.23 6.96 -1.60
CA VAL A 115 -15.49 5.69 -1.81
C VAL A 115 -14.00 5.94 -1.96
N ILE A 116 -13.19 5.32 -1.09
CA ILE A 116 -11.76 5.66 -0.92
C ILE A 116 -10.83 4.76 -1.77
N HIS A 117 -11.34 3.65 -2.33
CA HIS A 117 -10.52 2.68 -3.08
C HIS A 117 -11.16 2.12 -4.36
N HIS A 118 -12.37 2.57 -4.73
CA HIS A 118 -13.01 2.19 -5.98
C HIS A 118 -13.24 3.44 -6.81
N PHE A 119 -12.63 3.45 -7.99
CA PHE A 119 -12.70 4.57 -8.91
C PHE A 119 -13.54 4.20 -10.12
N LYS A 120 -14.43 5.12 -10.48
CA LYS A 120 -15.15 5.20 -11.74
C LYS A 120 -14.69 6.51 -12.38
N LEU A 121 -14.22 6.40 -13.61
CA LEU A 121 -13.80 7.54 -14.39
C LEU A 121 -15.01 8.10 -15.15
N LYS A 122 -14.96 9.40 -15.45
CA LYS A 122 -15.89 10.02 -16.39
C LYS A 122 -15.74 9.35 -17.76
N THR A 123 -16.82 9.38 -18.55
CA THR A 123 -16.83 8.86 -19.92
C THR A 123 -15.70 9.48 -20.76
N GLY A 124 -15.01 8.65 -21.54
CA GLY A 124 -13.89 9.07 -22.40
C GLY A 124 -12.50 8.80 -21.82
N TYR A 125 -12.41 8.57 -20.51
CA TYR A 125 -11.14 8.26 -19.85
C TYR A 125 -10.90 6.75 -19.66
N ASN A 126 -9.63 6.37 -19.65
CA ASN A 126 -9.11 5.02 -19.64
C ASN A 126 -8.19 4.76 -18.45
N VAL A 127 -8.06 3.46 -18.11
CA VAL A 127 -7.15 2.95 -17.08
C VAL A 127 -5.94 2.30 -17.75
N LYS A 128 -4.73 2.77 -17.44
CA LYS A 128 -3.48 2.11 -17.78
C LYS A 128 -3.11 1.14 -16.65
N LYS A 129 -3.09 -0.16 -16.94
CA LYS A 129 -2.63 -1.18 -15.98
C LYS A 129 -1.13 -1.38 -16.16
N LEU A 130 -0.37 -1.18 -15.09
CA LEU A 130 1.05 -1.46 -15.10
C LEU A 130 1.29 -2.94 -14.85
N ASN A 131 2.37 -3.45 -15.42
CA ASN A 131 2.89 -4.77 -15.11
C ASN A 131 3.93 -4.70 -13.97
N VAL A 132 4.26 -5.86 -13.40
CA VAL A 132 5.13 -5.99 -12.23
C VAL A 132 6.59 -5.59 -12.47
N PHE A 133 7.02 -5.48 -13.74
CA PHE A 133 8.35 -5.01 -14.11
C PHE A 133 8.42 -3.48 -14.22
N GLU A 134 7.28 -2.82 -14.40
CA GLU A 134 7.19 -1.35 -14.47
C GLU A 134 7.11 -0.74 -13.06
N MET A 135 6.16 -1.21 -12.24
CA MET A 135 5.97 -0.71 -10.89
C MET A 135 5.06 -1.63 -10.09
N VAL A 136 5.33 -1.75 -8.80
CA VAL A 136 4.55 -2.53 -7.84
C VAL A 136 4.33 -1.73 -6.56
N VAL A 137 3.29 -2.09 -5.83
CA VAL A 137 3.09 -1.68 -4.44
C VAL A 137 3.35 -2.86 -3.51
N ASN A 138 4.32 -2.71 -2.62
CA ASN A 138 4.64 -3.67 -1.58
C ASN A 138 3.80 -3.37 -0.34
N HIS A 139 2.85 -4.25 -0.03
CA HIS A 139 1.95 -4.12 1.11
C HIS A 139 2.36 -5.08 2.22
N TYR A 140 2.84 -4.52 3.33
CA TYR A 140 3.27 -5.28 4.52
C TYR A 140 2.10 -5.69 5.40
N LYS A 141 1.18 -6.45 4.79
CA LYS A 141 -0.10 -6.86 5.36
C LYS A 141 0.06 -7.87 6.49
N PHE A 142 0.89 -8.91 6.28
CA PHE A 142 1.04 -10.02 7.23
C PHE A 142 2.36 -9.87 7.98
N GLN A 143 2.34 -9.03 9.02
CA GLN A 143 3.51 -8.80 9.87
C GLN A 143 3.65 -9.88 10.94
N ALA A 144 4.72 -9.80 11.75
CA ALA A 144 4.87 -10.60 12.94
C ALA A 144 3.58 -10.61 13.78
N TRP A 145 3.29 -11.75 14.42
CA TRP A 145 1.99 -12.00 15.03
C TRP A 145 1.50 -10.90 15.99
N PRO A 146 2.34 -10.34 16.88
CA PRO A 146 1.91 -9.26 17.78
C PRO A 146 1.36 -8.03 17.01
N GLU A 147 2.06 -7.61 15.95
CA GLU A 147 1.67 -6.48 15.10
C GLU A 147 0.39 -6.80 14.32
N PHE A 148 0.34 -7.99 13.72
CA PHE A 148 -0.81 -8.43 12.97
C PHE A 148 -2.05 -8.49 13.86
N LYS A 149 -1.95 -9.07 15.05
CA LYS A 149 -3.04 -9.17 16.03
C LYS A 149 -3.54 -7.81 16.48
N ALA A 150 -2.64 -6.84 16.69
CA ALA A 150 -3.01 -5.47 17.05
C ALA A 150 -3.81 -4.78 15.92
N LYS A 151 -3.34 -4.87 14.68
CA LYS A 151 -4.04 -4.36 13.48
C LYS A 151 -5.37 -5.07 13.25
N PHE A 152 -5.38 -6.39 13.38
CA PHE A 152 -6.56 -7.23 13.21
C PHE A 152 -7.66 -6.81 14.18
N ARG A 153 -7.36 -6.73 15.48
CA ARG A 153 -8.32 -6.30 16.52
C ARG A 153 -8.96 -4.96 16.20
N ARG A 154 -8.18 -3.99 15.73
CA ARG A 154 -8.69 -2.67 15.30
C ARG A 154 -9.66 -2.81 14.11
N ARG A 155 -9.28 -3.55 13.07
CA ARG A 155 -10.11 -3.72 11.86
C ARG A 155 -11.39 -4.53 12.10
N VAL A 156 -11.32 -5.64 12.82
CA VAL A 156 -12.53 -6.45 13.08
C VAL A 156 -13.52 -5.70 13.98
N SER A 157 -13.04 -4.87 14.92
CA SER A 157 -13.90 -4.02 15.75
C SER A 157 -14.67 -2.97 14.96
N THR A 158 -14.21 -2.60 13.75
CA THR A 158 -14.87 -1.60 12.91
C THR A 158 -15.79 -2.21 11.85
N TYR A 159 -15.51 -3.42 11.37
CA TYR A 159 -16.20 -3.98 10.20
C TYR A 159 -17.09 -5.20 10.47
N VAL A 160 -16.95 -5.86 11.63
CA VAL A 160 -17.67 -7.10 11.89
C VAL A 160 -18.20 -7.08 13.32
N VAL A 161 -19.51 -6.80 13.44
CA VAL A 161 -20.23 -6.70 14.73
C VAL A 161 -20.04 -7.95 15.60
N ASP A 162 -19.80 -9.11 14.98
CA ASP A 162 -19.70 -10.42 15.64
C ASP A 162 -18.51 -11.27 15.16
N TRP A 163 -17.31 -10.70 15.01
CA TRP A 163 -16.15 -11.45 14.46
C TRP A 163 -15.69 -12.64 15.31
N THR A 164 -16.04 -12.64 16.61
CA THR A 164 -15.81 -13.74 17.53
C THR A 164 -16.79 -14.90 17.34
N LYS A 165 -17.86 -14.70 16.56
CA LYS A 165 -18.80 -15.77 16.21
C LYS A 165 -18.29 -16.54 14.97
N PRO A 166 -18.51 -17.87 14.93
CA PRO A 166 -18.12 -18.71 13.80
C PRO A 166 -19.10 -18.60 12.61
N SER A 167 -19.41 -17.38 12.16
CA SER A 167 -20.29 -17.10 11.02
C SER A 167 -19.52 -16.49 9.84
N ASN A 168 -19.84 -16.83 8.59
CA ASN A 168 -19.19 -16.28 7.39
C ASN A 168 -17.65 -16.47 7.35
N LEU A 169 -17.17 -17.67 7.69
CA LEU A 169 -15.74 -18.01 7.73
C LEU A 169 -15.02 -17.89 6.36
N GLY A 170 -15.77 -17.98 5.25
CA GLY A 170 -15.25 -17.82 3.90
C GLY A 170 -15.24 -16.39 3.35
N SER A 171 -15.59 -15.36 4.15
CA SER A 171 -15.54 -13.98 3.67
C SER A 171 -14.11 -13.54 3.36
N ASN A 172 -13.93 -12.84 2.24
CA ASN A 172 -12.66 -12.18 1.88
C ASN A 172 -12.24 -11.07 2.88
N ASP A 173 -13.16 -10.63 3.74
CA ASP A 173 -12.86 -9.70 4.83
C ASP A 173 -12.18 -10.39 6.02
N ARG A 174 -12.21 -11.73 6.07
CA ARG A 174 -11.42 -12.52 7.01
C ARG A 174 -10.05 -12.74 6.43
N THR A 175 -9.04 -12.63 7.29
CA THR A 175 -7.68 -12.95 6.87
C THR A 175 -7.55 -14.46 6.63
N PRO A 176 -7.06 -14.91 5.47
CA PRO A 176 -6.85 -16.32 5.20
C PRO A 176 -6.02 -16.99 6.30
N GLY A 177 -6.52 -18.10 6.84
CA GLY A 177 -5.85 -18.85 7.91
C GLY A 177 -6.08 -18.32 9.33
N LEU A 178 -6.90 -17.27 9.50
CA LEU A 178 -7.35 -16.81 10.81
C LEU A 178 -8.80 -17.24 11.06
N GLY A 179 -9.01 -17.95 12.16
CA GLY A 179 -10.34 -18.36 12.62
C GLY A 179 -11.14 -17.18 13.19
N TYR A 180 -11.88 -17.44 14.26
CA TYR A 180 -12.70 -16.45 14.96
C TYR A 180 -12.08 -15.99 16.30
N SER A 181 -10.83 -16.38 16.58
CA SER A 181 -10.11 -16.04 17.81
C SER A 181 -8.74 -15.41 17.52
N PRO A 182 -8.26 -14.45 18.33
CA PRO A 182 -6.96 -13.80 18.14
C PRO A 182 -5.82 -14.66 18.72
N VAL A 183 -5.74 -15.90 18.25
CA VAL A 183 -4.72 -16.91 18.56
C VAL A 183 -3.79 -17.04 17.36
N GLU A 184 -2.48 -17.13 17.61
CA GLU A 184 -1.48 -17.26 16.55
C GLU A 184 -1.71 -18.56 15.77
N PRO A 185 -1.88 -18.51 14.45
CA PRO A 185 -1.95 -19.74 13.65
C PRO A 185 -0.64 -20.51 13.68
N ILE A 186 -0.72 -21.84 13.66
CA ILE A 186 0.47 -22.70 13.58
C ILE A 186 1.31 -22.30 12.35
N GLY A 187 2.61 -22.09 12.60
CA GLY A 187 3.57 -21.71 11.57
C GLY A 187 3.39 -20.28 11.03
N TRP A 188 2.70 -19.38 11.73
CA TRP A 188 2.47 -17.99 11.26
C TRP A 188 3.73 -17.32 10.73
N LYS A 189 4.85 -17.41 11.46
CA LYS A 189 6.13 -16.78 11.09
C LYS A 189 6.60 -17.13 9.65
N SER A 190 6.27 -18.33 9.15
CA SER A 190 6.67 -18.80 7.82
C SER A 190 5.55 -18.74 6.78
N LYS A 191 4.36 -18.24 7.14
CA LYS A 191 3.25 -18.06 6.18
C LYS A 191 3.55 -16.93 5.20
N PHE A 192 2.89 -17.00 4.04
CA PHE A 192 2.97 -15.99 2.98
C PHE A 192 4.41 -15.74 2.49
N CYS A 193 5.27 -16.77 2.56
CA CYS A 193 6.65 -16.75 2.06
C CYS A 193 6.78 -17.72 0.89
N GLU A 194 6.30 -17.31 -0.28
CA GLU A 194 6.40 -18.07 -1.54
C GLU A 194 7.56 -17.59 -2.41
N VAL A 195 7.94 -16.32 -2.25
CA VAL A 195 9.06 -15.66 -2.94
C VAL A 195 9.82 -14.81 -1.93
N TYR A 196 11.14 -14.91 -1.95
CA TYR A 196 12.03 -13.94 -1.30
C TYR A 196 12.21 -12.74 -2.23
N ASP A 197 11.83 -11.56 -1.76
CA ASP A 197 11.89 -10.31 -2.50
C ASP A 197 12.64 -9.27 -1.67
N ASN A 198 13.86 -8.97 -2.09
CA ASN A 198 14.72 -7.96 -1.45
C ASN A 198 14.77 -6.65 -2.26
N GLY A 199 14.00 -6.49 -3.34
CA GLY A 199 14.20 -5.36 -4.26
C GLY A 199 14.11 -3.99 -3.60
N LEU A 200 13.05 -3.76 -2.81
CA LEU A 200 12.89 -2.50 -2.07
C LEU A 200 13.88 -2.36 -0.90
N LYS A 201 14.24 -3.49 -0.26
CA LYS A 201 15.24 -3.52 0.81
C LYS A 201 16.60 -3.08 0.28
N ASP A 202 17.04 -3.64 -0.84
CA ASP A 202 18.33 -3.38 -1.45
C ASP A 202 18.39 -1.96 -2.03
N LEU A 203 17.28 -1.47 -2.59
CA LEU A 203 17.14 -0.09 -3.05
C LEU A 203 17.31 0.90 -1.89
N THR A 204 16.55 0.71 -0.81
CA THR A 204 16.60 1.60 0.36
C THR A 204 17.96 1.53 1.06
N HIS A 205 18.59 0.35 1.11
CA HIS A 205 19.95 0.21 1.62
C HIS A 205 20.97 0.95 0.76
N THR A 206 20.89 0.82 -0.58
CA THR A 206 21.76 1.58 -1.51
C THR A 206 21.62 3.08 -1.29
N TRP A 207 20.40 3.61 -1.25
CA TRP A 207 20.16 5.03 -1.03
C TRP A 207 20.56 5.51 0.37
N SER A 208 20.52 4.62 1.36
CA SER A 208 20.96 4.94 2.72
C SER A 208 22.50 4.96 2.84
N ILE A 209 23.22 4.06 2.17
CA ILE A 209 24.69 4.01 2.21
C ILE A 209 25.35 5.25 1.56
N VAL A 210 24.65 5.94 0.65
CA VAL A 210 25.11 7.21 0.05
C VAL A 210 25.01 8.39 1.05
N GLU A 211 24.99 8.07 2.34
CA GLU A 211 24.91 8.86 3.58
C GLU A 211 25.88 10.05 3.71
N PHE A 212 26.73 10.34 2.71
CA PHE A 212 27.55 11.56 2.70
C PHE A 212 26.96 12.73 1.89
N VAL A 213 25.80 12.57 1.22
CA VAL A 213 25.22 13.68 0.41
C VAL A 213 23.69 13.83 0.53
N ALA A 214 22.97 12.87 1.12
CA ALA A 214 21.51 12.98 1.21
C ALA A 214 21.09 14.01 2.29
N PRO A 215 20.23 14.99 1.97
CA PRO A 215 19.66 15.89 2.98
C PRO A 215 18.99 15.08 4.09
N SER A 216 19.00 15.59 5.33
CA SER A 216 18.46 14.90 6.52
C SER A 216 17.03 14.37 6.38
N GLU A 217 16.27 14.90 5.42
CA GLU A 217 14.92 14.48 5.07
C GLU A 217 14.82 13.05 4.47
N TYR A 218 15.93 12.43 4.05
CA TYR A 218 15.95 11.07 3.47
C TYR A 218 16.63 10.02 4.37
N GLN A 219 17.05 10.36 5.59
CA GLN A 219 17.65 9.40 6.51
C GLN A 219 16.61 8.43 7.05
N MET A 220 16.93 7.14 7.05
CA MET A 220 16.05 6.15 7.64
C MET A 220 16.16 6.21 9.17
N PRO A 221 15.05 6.19 9.92
CA PRO A 221 15.04 6.46 11.36
C PRO A 221 15.77 5.43 12.23
N TRP A 222 16.22 4.30 11.66
CA TRP A 222 16.97 3.25 12.35
C TRP A 222 18.48 3.25 12.04
N LEU A 223 18.98 4.23 11.29
CA LEU A 223 20.41 4.39 10.99
C LEU A 223 21.15 5.23 12.04
N ASN A 224 20.46 5.60 13.13
CA ASN A 224 21.03 6.27 14.31
C ASN A 224 21.42 5.26 15.40
#